data_AF-A0A958Y343-F1
#
_entry.id   AF-A0A958Y343-F1
#
_cell.length_a   1.000
_cell.length_b   1.000
_cell.length_c   1.000
_cell.angle_alpha   90.00
_cell.angle_beta   90.00
_cell.angle_gamma   90.00
#
_symmetry.space_group_name_H-M   'P 1'
#
loop_
_entity.id
_entity.type
_entity.pdbx_description
1 polymer ?
#
loop_
_entity_poly.entity_id
_entity_poly.type
_entity_poly.pdbx_seq_one_letter_code
_entity_poly.pdbx_strand_id
1 'polypeptide(L)'
;MKKQLLPLLLILIGTILHAQPGLRYSRAKVSLANTELSEISALGLETDHGQVARGRFLINDFSDAELALLDQHGITYEVLIPDVGAWYREQRQQPEEPVAFRGNGCEDGGLLYDYPTPANYEYGSMGGYYTYEEMLETLDEMAALYPNLISARQPIGD
;
A
#
# COMPACT_ATOMS: atom_id res chain seq x y z
N MET A 1 11.29 -0.85 -55.03
CA MET A 1 10.02 -0.95 -54.25
C MET A 1 10.18 -1.60 -52.87
N LYS A 2 11.30 -2.27 -52.52
CA LYS A 2 11.50 -2.90 -51.20
C LYS A 2 11.92 -1.97 -50.05
N LYS A 3 12.39 -0.74 -50.31
CA LYS A 3 12.92 0.18 -49.29
C LYS A 3 11.87 1.03 -48.54
N GLN A 4 10.62 1.03 -49.01
CA GLN A 4 9.49 1.76 -48.41
C GLN A 4 8.68 0.88 -47.42
N LEU A 5 8.94 -0.43 -47.37
CA LEU A 5 8.23 -1.38 -46.48
C LEU A 5 8.79 -1.37 -45.05
N LEU A 6 10.07 -1.06 -44.87
CA LEU A 6 10.73 -1.02 -43.56
C LEU A 6 10.20 0.08 -42.62
N PRO A 7 9.97 1.34 -43.05
CA PRO A 7 9.39 2.36 -42.17
C PRO A 7 7.92 2.05 -41.82
N LEU A 8 7.17 1.43 -42.74
CA LEU A 8 5.78 1.01 -42.50
C LEU A 8 5.70 -0.11 -41.46
N LEU A 9 6.65 -1.05 -41.49
CA LEU A 9 6.77 -2.12 -40.50
C LEU A 9 7.17 -1.58 -39.12
N LEU A 10 8.06 -0.58 -39.04
CA LEU A 10 8.43 0.06 -37.77
C LEU A 10 7.27 0.84 -37.13
N ILE A 11 6.44 1.52 -37.93
CA ILE A 11 5.25 2.23 -37.44
C ILE A 11 4.20 1.24 -36.91
N LEU A 12 4.04 0.08 -37.56
CA LEU A 12 3.11 -0.96 -37.13
C LEU A 12 3.56 -1.68 -35.85
N ILE A 13 4.86 -1.77 -35.58
CA ILE A 13 5.39 -2.35 -34.32
C ILE A 13 5.19 -1.37 -33.15
N GLY A 14 5.29 -0.06 -33.39
CA GLY A 14 5.12 0.97 -32.36
C GLY A 14 3.71 1.03 -31.75
N THR A 15 2.68 0.62 -32.47
CA THR A 15 1.28 0.60 -31.97
C THR A 15 0.94 -0.64 -31.13
N ILE A 16 1.83 -1.64 -31.05
CA ILE A 16 1.62 -2.89 -30.30
C ILE A 16 2.27 -2.81 -28.90
N LEU A 17 2.99 -1.73 -28.57
CA LEU A 17 3.32 -1.39 -27.18
C LEU A 17 2.04 -0.94 -26.47
N HIS A 18 1.18 -1.91 -26.16
CA HIS A 18 0.11 -1.74 -25.22
C HIS A 18 0.76 -1.39 -23.89
N ALA A 19 0.38 -0.24 -23.33
CA ALA A 19 0.64 0.07 -21.94
C ALA A 19 0.19 -1.15 -21.13
N GLN A 20 1.11 -1.78 -20.40
CA GLN A 20 0.68 -2.79 -19.44
C GLN A 20 -0.33 -2.10 -18.53
N PRO A 21 -1.53 -2.68 -18.34
CA PRO A 21 -2.47 -2.13 -17.38
C PRO A 21 -1.70 -1.94 -16.08
N GLY A 22 -1.76 -0.72 -15.53
CA GLY A 22 -1.04 -0.40 -14.31
C GLY A 22 -1.36 -1.43 -13.23
N LEU A 23 -0.36 -1.77 -12.42
CA LEU A 23 -0.53 -2.73 -11.33
C LEU A 23 -1.70 -2.30 -10.44
N ARG A 24 -2.78 -3.07 -10.50
CA ARG A 24 -4.03 -2.80 -9.78
C ARG A 24 -4.24 -3.86 -8.72
N TYR A 25 -4.64 -3.39 -7.54
CA TYR A 25 -4.94 -4.23 -6.39
C TYR A 25 -6.41 -4.09 -6.04
N SER A 26 -7.03 -5.23 -5.71
CA SER A 26 -8.41 -5.32 -5.25
C SER A 26 -8.46 -5.94 -3.86
N ARG A 27 -9.27 -5.39 -2.98
CA ARG A 27 -9.61 -6.08 -1.72
C ARG A 27 -10.55 -7.21 -2.04
N ALA A 28 -10.16 -8.44 -1.75
CA ALA A 28 -10.99 -9.61 -1.94
C ALA A 28 -11.13 -10.42 -0.65
N LYS A 29 -12.30 -11.05 -0.51
CA LYS A 29 -12.62 -12.02 0.52
C LYS A 29 -12.54 -13.42 -0.08
N VAL A 30 -11.42 -14.07 0.15
CA VAL A 30 -11.16 -15.45 -0.27
C VAL A 30 -11.87 -16.41 0.67
N SER A 31 -12.57 -17.39 0.12
CA SER A 31 -13.24 -18.44 0.88
C SER A 31 -12.24 -19.46 1.40
N LEU A 32 -12.29 -19.78 2.70
CA LEU A 32 -11.50 -20.84 3.33
C LEU A 32 -12.36 -22.06 3.67
N ALA A 33 -13.54 -22.21 3.06
CA ALA A 33 -14.44 -23.32 3.37
C ALA A 33 -13.87 -24.68 2.92
N ASN A 34 -13.12 -24.70 1.82
CA ASN A 34 -12.50 -25.89 1.23
C ASN A 34 -11.03 -25.65 0.84
N THR A 35 -10.41 -24.61 1.41
CA THR A 35 -9.04 -24.18 1.08
C THR A 35 -8.36 -23.71 2.36
N GLU A 36 -7.21 -24.30 2.68
CA GLU A 36 -6.40 -23.89 3.81
C GLU A 36 -5.48 -22.71 3.45
N LEU A 37 -5.11 -21.89 4.44
CA LEU A 37 -4.18 -20.78 4.23
C LEU A 37 -2.83 -21.24 3.66
N SER A 38 -2.37 -22.43 4.05
CA SER A 38 -1.13 -22.99 3.52
C SER A 38 -1.19 -23.23 2.01
N GLU A 39 -2.36 -23.59 1.47
CA GLU A 39 -2.55 -23.78 0.04
C GLU A 39 -2.47 -22.45 -0.71
N ILE A 40 -3.08 -21.40 -0.15
CA ILE A 40 -2.98 -20.03 -0.69
C ILE A 40 -1.53 -19.53 -0.64
N SER A 41 -0.84 -19.72 0.48
CA SER A 41 0.57 -19.33 0.62
C SER A 41 1.50 -20.06 -0.34
N ALA A 42 1.18 -21.31 -0.68
CA ALA A 42 1.96 -22.11 -1.64
C ALA A 42 1.84 -21.58 -3.08
N LEU A 43 0.81 -20.77 -3.39
CA LEU A 43 0.67 -20.03 -4.64
C LEU A 43 1.53 -18.75 -4.67
N GLY A 44 2.22 -18.42 -3.57
CA GLY A 44 2.99 -17.19 -3.42
C GLY A 44 2.15 -15.98 -3.01
N LEU A 45 0.87 -16.18 -2.66
CA LEU A 45 0.00 -15.14 -2.14
C LEU A 45 0.29 -14.91 -0.66
N GLU A 46 0.31 -13.65 -0.24
CA GLU A 46 0.49 -13.31 1.16
C GLU A 46 -0.72 -13.78 1.99
N THR A 47 -0.41 -14.28 3.19
CA THR A 47 -1.39 -14.77 4.18
C THR A 47 -0.99 -14.45 5.61
N ASP A 48 0.10 -13.70 5.79
CA ASP A 48 0.65 -13.28 7.08
C ASP A 48 -0.07 -12.05 7.64
N HIS A 49 -0.70 -11.27 6.75
CA HIS A 49 -1.52 -10.13 7.06
C HIS A 49 -3.00 -10.36 6.65
N GLY A 50 -3.81 -9.30 6.75
CA GLY A 50 -5.23 -9.34 6.44
C GLY A 50 -6.13 -9.80 7.59
N GLN A 51 -7.43 -9.91 7.31
CA GLN A 51 -8.42 -10.39 8.28
C GLN A 51 -8.71 -11.87 8.03
N VAL A 52 -8.36 -12.72 9.00
CA VAL A 52 -8.50 -14.17 8.89
C VAL A 52 -9.57 -14.67 9.85
N ALA A 53 -10.53 -15.42 9.31
CA ALA A 53 -11.40 -16.30 10.07
C ALA A 53 -11.18 -17.74 9.59
N ARG A 54 -10.47 -18.55 10.39
CA ARG A 54 -10.10 -19.94 10.05
C ARG A 54 -11.32 -20.75 9.60
N GLY A 55 -11.17 -21.49 8.51
CA GLY A 55 -12.24 -22.29 7.88
C GLY A 55 -13.39 -21.46 7.29
N ARG A 56 -13.26 -20.12 7.23
CA ARG A 56 -14.30 -19.23 6.73
C ARG A 56 -13.79 -18.30 5.63
N PHE A 57 -12.85 -17.40 5.94
CA PHE A 57 -12.33 -16.46 4.96
C PHE A 57 -10.96 -15.88 5.30
N LEU A 58 -10.29 -15.38 4.27
CA LEU A 58 -9.18 -14.42 4.31
C LEU A 58 -9.63 -13.17 3.55
N ILE A 59 -9.56 -11.99 4.17
CA ILE A 59 -9.75 -10.72 3.48
C ILE A 59 -8.39 -10.04 3.35
N ASN A 60 -7.99 -9.78 2.11
CA ASN A 60 -6.74 -9.08 1.80
C ASN A 60 -6.78 -8.32 0.48
N ASP A 61 -5.71 -7.57 0.19
CA ASP A 61 -5.54 -6.80 -1.04
C ASP A 61 -4.66 -7.59 -2.02
N PHE A 62 -5.26 -8.05 -3.13
CA PHE A 62 -4.61 -8.91 -4.13
C PHE A 62 -4.47 -8.19 -5.47
N SER A 63 -3.35 -8.37 -6.15
CA SER A 63 -3.15 -7.93 -7.52
C SER A 63 -4.03 -8.70 -8.51
N ASP A 64 -4.27 -8.13 -9.68
CA ASP A 64 -4.99 -8.83 -10.76
C ASP A 64 -4.34 -10.18 -11.13
N ALA A 65 -3.01 -10.30 -11.00
CA ALA A 65 -2.28 -11.55 -11.25
C ALA A 65 -2.53 -12.60 -10.16
N GLU A 66 -2.61 -12.19 -8.89
CA GLU A 66 -2.90 -13.09 -7.76
C GLU A 66 -4.35 -13.57 -7.78
N LEU A 67 -5.31 -12.71 -8.13
CA LEU A 67 -6.70 -13.12 -8.33
C LEU A 67 -6.82 -14.17 -9.45
N ALA A 68 -6.06 -14.02 -10.54
CA ALA A 68 -6.02 -15.00 -11.61
C ALA A 68 -5.43 -16.36 -11.15
N LEU A 69 -4.52 -16.37 -10.17
CA LEU A 69 -4.04 -17.62 -9.56
C LEU A 69 -5.15 -18.28 -8.72
N LEU A 70 -5.93 -17.51 -7.97
CA LEU A 70 -7.09 -18.06 -7.24
C LEU A 70 -8.10 -18.70 -8.21
N ASP A 71 -8.41 -18.03 -9.32
CA ASP A 71 -9.30 -18.55 -10.35
C ASP A 71 -8.78 -19.86 -10.98
N GLN A 72 -7.48 -19.91 -11.32
CA GLN A 72 -6.84 -21.10 -11.90
C GLN A 72 -6.88 -22.31 -10.97
N HIS A 73 -6.86 -22.09 -9.66
CA HIS A 73 -6.90 -23.12 -8.64
C HIS A 73 -8.33 -23.40 -8.11
N GLY A 74 -9.36 -22.76 -8.68
CA GLY A 74 -10.74 -22.97 -8.28
C GLY A 74 -11.05 -22.46 -6.86
N ILE A 75 -10.25 -21.54 -6.34
CA ILE A 75 -10.43 -20.94 -5.03
C ILE A 75 -11.38 -19.76 -5.18
N THR A 76 -12.55 -19.83 -4.54
CA THR A 76 -13.58 -18.80 -4.68
C THR A 76 -13.28 -17.58 -3.84
N TYR A 77 -13.59 -16.39 -4.38
CA TYR A 77 -13.46 -15.14 -3.67
C TYR A 77 -14.55 -14.14 -4.07
N GLU A 78 -14.76 -13.13 -3.23
CA GLU A 78 -15.64 -11.99 -3.47
C GLU A 78 -14.82 -10.69 -3.49
N VAL A 79 -14.93 -9.88 -4.53
CA VAL A 79 -14.26 -8.57 -4.58
C VAL A 79 -15.06 -7.56 -3.76
N LEU A 80 -14.43 -7.03 -2.70
CA LEU A 80 -15.00 -6.03 -1.80
C LEU A 80 -14.66 -4.60 -2.25
N ILE A 81 -13.43 -4.38 -2.72
CA ILE A 81 -12.96 -3.09 -3.24
C ILE A 81 -12.21 -3.33 -4.55
N PRO A 82 -12.76 -2.93 -5.71
CA PRO A 82 -12.17 -3.25 -7.03
C PRO A 82 -10.86 -2.52 -7.38
N ASP A 83 -10.57 -1.42 -6.69
CA ASP A 83 -9.33 -0.65 -6.85
C ASP A 83 -9.03 0.03 -5.51
N VAL A 84 -8.19 -0.61 -4.69
CA VAL A 84 -7.83 -0.05 -3.37
C VAL A 84 -7.05 1.25 -3.50
N GLY A 85 -6.27 1.42 -4.58
CA GLY A 85 -5.51 2.63 -4.83
C GLY A 85 -6.42 3.83 -5.11
N ALA A 86 -7.46 3.65 -5.92
CA ALA A 86 -8.51 4.66 -6.13
C ALA A 86 -9.27 4.95 -4.85
N TRP A 87 -9.68 3.89 -4.13
CA TRP A 87 -10.41 4.01 -2.88
C TRP A 87 -9.66 4.83 -1.82
N TYR A 88 -8.35 4.61 -1.66
CA TYR A 88 -7.52 5.42 -0.74
C TYR A 88 -7.30 6.86 -1.24
N ARG A 89 -7.19 7.09 -2.56
CA ARG A 89 -7.09 8.45 -3.13
C ARG A 89 -8.33 9.29 -2.83
N GLU A 90 -9.50 8.68 -2.98
CA GLU A 90 -10.79 9.35 -2.74
C GLU A 90 -10.97 9.73 -1.26
N GLN A 91 -10.60 8.84 -0.34
CA GLN A 91 -10.67 9.15 1.09
C GLN A 91 -9.77 10.31 1.51
N ARG A 92 -8.59 10.45 0.90
CA ARG A 92 -7.70 11.58 1.18
C ARG A 92 -8.26 12.93 0.74
N GLN A 93 -9.24 12.96 -0.16
CA GLN A 93 -9.90 14.20 -0.60
C GLN A 93 -11.03 14.64 0.32
N GLN A 94 -11.49 13.74 1.20
CA GLN A 94 -12.47 14.09 2.22
C GLN A 94 -11.76 14.90 3.31
N PRO A 95 -12.38 15.95 3.85
CA PRO A 95 -11.82 16.68 4.98
C PRO A 95 -11.43 15.68 6.07
N GLU A 96 -10.19 15.75 6.56
CA GLU A 96 -9.79 14.99 7.72
C GLU A 96 -10.68 15.42 8.89
N GLU A 97 -11.74 14.66 9.16
CA GLU A 97 -12.34 14.67 10.49
C GLU A 97 -11.19 14.36 11.44
N PRO A 98 -10.95 15.20 12.48
CA PRO A 98 -9.84 15.00 13.38
C PRO A 98 -9.87 13.56 13.84
N VAL A 99 -8.80 12.82 13.58
CA VAL A 99 -8.73 11.38 13.85
C VAL A 99 -8.87 11.22 15.37
N ALA A 100 -10.10 11.03 15.84
CA ALA A 100 -10.43 11.05 17.26
C ALA A 100 -9.73 9.90 18.01
N PHE A 101 -9.25 8.90 17.27
CA PHE A 101 -8.56 7.74 17.79
C PHE A 101 -7.53 7.23 16.78
N ARG A 102 -6.24 7.40 17.09
CA ARG A 102 -5.11 6.81 16.33
C ARG A 102 -4.60 5.51 16.96
N GLY A 103 -5.37 4.89 17.87
CA GLY A 103 -5.04 3.62 18.48
C GLY A 103 -5.66 2.45 17.70
N ASN A 104 -4.94 1.34 17.59
CA ASN A 104 -5.51 0.06 17.17
C ASN A 104 -5.24 -0.94 18.29
N GLY A 105 -6.22 -1.12 19.18
CA GLY A 105 -6.21 -2.18 20.20
C GLY A 105 -5.45 -1.87 21.48
N CYS A 106 -6.16 -1.30 22.45
CA CYS A 106 -6.22 -1.78 23.83
C CYS A 106 -7.62 -1.36 24.32
N GLU A 107 -8.45 -2.33 24.72
CA GLU A 107 -9.75 -2.03 25.31
C GLU A 107 -9.57 -1.20 26.58
N ASP A 108 -10.49 -0.25 26.73
CA ASP A 108 -10.74 0.60 27.88
C ASP A 108 -9.87 1.87 28.02
N GLY A 109 -10.47 3.00 27.67
CA GLY A 109 -10.08 4.30 28.20
C GLY A 109 -8.72 4.83 27.74
N GLY A 110 -8.40 4.72 26.45
CA GLY A 110 -7.30 5.49 25.87
C GLY A 110 -7.47 6.96 26.24
N LEU A 111 -6.66 7.43 27.18
CA LEU A 111 -6.71 8.80 27.68
C LEU A 111 -6.59 9.72 26.48
N LEU A 112 -7.67 10.47 26.21
CA LEU A 112 -7.65 11.62 25.31
C LEU A 112 -6.74 12.66 25.96
N TYR A 113 -5.43 12.46 25.84
CA TYR A 113 -4.47 13.48 26.20
C TYR A 113 -4.61 14.58 25.16
N ASP A 114 -5.21 15.68 25.57
CA ASP A 114 -5.23 16.92 24.81
C ASP A 114 -3.83 17.54 24.88
N TYR A 115 -2.93 17.09 24.00
CA TYR A 115 -1.63 17.71 23.80
C TYR A 115 -1.69 18.58 22.54
N PRO A 116 -1.25 19.84 22.61
CA PRO A 116 -1.10 20.64 21.40
C PRO A 116 -0.01 20.04 20.53
N THR A 117 -0.17 20.16 19.22
CA THR A 117 0.89 19.85 18.25
C THR A 117 2.16 20.64 18.62
N PRO A 118 3.33 20.00 18.76
CA PRO A 118 4.59 20.69 19.05
C PRO A 118 4.91 21.75 17.98
N ALA A 119 5.54 22.86 18.40
CA ALA A 119 5.82 23.99 17.51
C ALA A 119 6.71 23.65 16.30
N ASN A 120 7.60 22.66 16.44
CA ASN A 120 8.53 22.22 15.40
C ASN A 120 8.09 20.90 14.73
N TYR A 121 6.79 20.59 14.79
CA TYR A 121 6.22 19.45 14.10
C TYR A 121 5.42 19.93 12.89
N GLU A 122 5.78 19.44 11.71
CA GLU A 122 5.06 19.67 10.46
C GLU A 122 4.59 18.35 9.88
N TYR A 123 3.43 18.32 9.22
CA TYR A 123 2.98 17.11 8.52
C TYR A 123 3.77 16.90 7.23
N GLY A 124 4.05 15.65 6.88
CA GLY A 124 4.70 15.33 5.61
C GLY A 124 3.76 15.39 4.41
N SER A 125 4.34 15.50 3.21
CA SER A 125 3.55 15.69 1.98
C SER A 125 2.86 14.41 1.49
N MET A 126 3.26 13.24 1.98
CA MET A 126 2.71 11.95 1.59
C MET A 126 1.44 11.61 2.39
N GLY A 127 0.41 12.46 2.25
CA GLY A 127 -0.87 12.30 2.96
C GLY A 127 -0.73 12.45 4.47
N GLY A 128 0.08 13.40 4.91
CA GLY A 128 0.36 13.66 6.34
C GLY A 128 1.57 12.89 6.87
N TYR A 129 2.04 11.87 6.16
CA TYR A 129 3.29 11.16 6.46
C TYR A 129 4.47 11.78 5.71
N TYR A 130 5.66 11.69 6.28
CA TYR A 130 6.88 12.11 5.61
C TYR A 130 7.26 11.15 4.49
N THR A 131 7.76 11.72 3.39
CA THR A 131 8.63 10.96 2.48
C THR A 131 9.95 10.62 3.19
N TYR A 132 10.74 9.71 2.59
CA TYR A 132 12.05 9.40 3.13
C TYR A 132 12.94 10.64 3.24
N GLU A 133 12.96 11.49 2.20
CA GLU A 133 13.76 12.71 2.16
C GLU A 133 13.30 13.72 3.23
N GLU A 134 12.00 13.99 3.32
CA GLU A 134 11.43 14.87 4.35
C GLU A 134 11.75 14.38 5.77
N MET A 135 11.73 13.06 5.99
CA MET A 135 12.10 12.48 7.28
C MET A 135 13.58 12.72 7.60
N LEU A 136 14.48 12.62 6.63
CA LEU A 136 15.90 12.94 6.84
C LEU A 136 16.12 14.42 7.14
N GLU A 137 15.47 15.31 6.38
CA GLU A 137 15.52 16.75 6.60
C GLU A 137 15.02 17.11 8.00
N THR A 138 13.88 16.55 8.41
CA THR A 138 13.33 16.72 9.77
C THR A 138 14.35 16.28 10.83
N LEU A 139 15.03 15.14 10.64
CA LEU A 139 16.05 14.67 11.59
C LEU A 139 17.27 15.61 11.68
N ASP A 140 17.71 16.14 10.54
CA ASP A 140 18.84 17.08 10.49
C ASP A 140 18.48 18.43 11.14
N GLU A 141 17.24 18.91 10.94
CA GLU A 141 16.71 20.08 11.63
C GLU A 141 16.61 19.88 13.14
N MET A 142 16.12 18.71 13.58
CA MET A 142 16.06 18.36 14.99
C MET A 142 17.44 18.36 15.65
N ALA A 143 18.47 17.81 14.98
CA ALA A 143 19.85 17.85 15.46
C ALA A 143 20.42 19.28 15.50
N ALA A 144 20.10 20.12 14.51
CA ALA A 144 20.54 21.51 14.46
C ALA A 144 19.90 22.38 15.55
N LEU A 145 18.61 22.18 15.83
CA LEU A 145 17.85 22.91 16.85
C LEU A 145 18.17 22.44 18.28
N TYR A 146 18.46 21.15 18.45
CA TYR A 146 18.66 20.54 19.76
C TYR A 146 19.96 19.70 19.84
N PRO A 147 21.14 20.29 19.61
CA PRO A 147 22.41 19.54 19.50
C PRO A 147 22.84 18.86 20.81
N ASN A 148 22.29 19.28 21.96
CA ASN A 148 22.54 18.66 23.27
C ASN A 148 21.61 17.48 23.57
N LEU A 149 20.56 17.27 22.78
CA LEU A 149 19.59 16.18 22.93
C LEU A 149 19.65 15.19 21.78
N ILE A 150 20.03 15.64 20.58
CA ILE A 150 19.91 14.89 19.34
C ILE A 150 21.25 14.93 18.61
N SER A 151 21.79 13.74 18.32
CA SER A 151 23.01 13.57 17.54
C SER A 151 22.73 13.64 16.04
N ALA A 152 23.71 14.13 15.27
CA ALA A 152 23.67 14.04 13.82
C ALA A 152 23.56 12.56 13.36
N ARG A 153 22.80 12.34 12.30
CA ARG A 153 22.59 11.00 11.70
C ARG A 153 23.92 10.48 11.15
N GLN A 154 24.18 9.19 11.37
CA GLN A 154 25.37 8.50 10.85
C GLN A 154 24.93 7.31 9.98
N PRO A 155 25.64 7.03 8.87
CA PRO A 155 25.42 5.81 8.11
C PRO A 155 25.79 4.59 8.96
N ILE A 156 24.95 3.55 8.91
CA ILE A 156 25.18 2.27 9.62
C ILE A 156 25.72 1.20 8.64
N GLY A 157 25.95 1.55 7.36
CA GLY A 157 26.52 0.67 6.34
C GLY A 157 28.05 0.81 6.23
N ASP A 158 28.69 -0.26 5.77
CA ASP A 158 30.13 -0.31 5.41
C ASP A 158 30.46 0.47 4.12
#